data_AF-A0A2V9LSS3-F1
#
_entry.id   AF-A0A2V9LSS3-F1
#
_cell.length_a   1.000
_cell.length_b   1.000
_cell.length_c   1.000
_cell.angle_alpha   90.00
_cell.angle_beta   90.00
_cell.angle_gamma   90.00
#
_symmetry.space_group_name_H-M   'P 1'
#
loop_
_entity.id
_entity.type
_entity.pdbx_description
1 polymer ?
#
loop_
_entity_poly.entity_id
_entity_poly.type
_entity_poly.pdbx_seq_one_letter_code
_entity_poly.pdbx_strand_id
1 'polypeptide(L)'
;RGPSRTTRINAALPIPQSELEEWSDTQLLGKMHPARRDGLLRGLEPATRVVVFGHSHQPCLLAIGNRLFFNPGSAGHKRFSLPRCCGMLEVFPRSVRGFMISLERHNERLPAKIWLPVAESAEEPG
;
A
#
# COMPACT_ATOMS: atom_id res chain seq x y z
N ARG A 1 -18.33 17.61 15.25
CA ARG A 1 -18.15 16.19 14.84
C ARG A 1 -17.00 16.17 13.85
N GLY A 2 -15.84 15.61 14.21
CA GLY A 2 -14.69 15.54 13.29
C GLY A 2 -14.93 14.54 12.15
N PRO A 3 -14.19 14.63 11.03
CA PRO A 3 -14.32 13.68 9.93
C PRO A 3 -13.99 12.27 10.41
N SER A 4 -14.95 11.35 10.30
CA SER A 4 -14.74 9.94 10.60
C SER A 4 -13.70 9.37 9.65
N ARG A 5 -12.49 9.12 10.15
CA ARG A 5 -11.42 8.42 9.41
C ARG A 5 -11.75 6.92 9.40
N THR A 6 -12.51 6.49 8.40
CA THR A 6 -12.81 5.07 8.20
C THR A 6 -11.57 4.34 7.71
N THR A 7 -11.11 3.34 8.47
CA THR A 7 -10.07 2.39 8.05
C THR A 7 -10.77 1.09 7.67
N ARG A 8 -10.76 0.70 6.39
CA ARG A 8 -11.18 -0.63 5.95
C ARG A 8 -9.93 -1.48 5.68
N ILE A 9 -9.84 -2.63 6.34
CA ILE A 9 -8.80 -3.63 6.10
C ILE A 9 -9.48 -4.77 5.33
N ASN A 10 -9.04 -5.01 4.09
CA ASN A 10 -9.53 -6.11 3.27
C ASN A 10 -8.48 -7.22 3.24
N ALA A 11 -8.87 -8.46 3.56
CA ALA A 11 -7.93 -9.57 3.62
C ALA A 11 -7.28 -9.90 2.26
N ALA A 12 -7.96 -9.59 1.15
CA ALA A 12 -7.45 -9.77 -0.21
C ALA A 12 -7.90 -8.60 -1.11
N LEU A 13 -7.07 -8.26 -2.09
CA LEU A 13 -7.43 -7.35 -3.16
C LEU A 13 -8.30 -8.09 -4.21
N PRO A 14 -9.18 -7.38 -4.94
CA PRO A 14 -9.94 -7.96 -6.05
C PRO A 14 -9.07 -8.24 -7.29
N ILE A 15 -7.76 -7.98 -7.20
CA ILE A 15 -6.74 -8.26 -8.22
C ILE A 15 -5.53 -8.95 -7.56
N PRO A 16 -4.74 -9.71 -8.33
CA PRO A 16 -3.46 -10.21 -7.83
C PRO A 16 -2.50 -9.08 -7.45
N GLN A 17 -1.67 -9.30 -6.43
CA GLN A 17 -0.64 -8.34 -6.02
C GLN A 17 0.35 -8.03 -7.15
N SER A 18 0.69 -9.00 -8.00
CA SER A 18 1.61 -8.79 -9.13
C SER A 18 1.07 -7.75 -10.13
N GLU A 19 -0.25 -7.76 -10.36
CA GLU A 19 -0.90 -6.78 -11.23
C GLU A 19 -0.85 -5.37 -10.61
N LEU A 20 -0.97 -5.27 -9.29
CA LEU A 20 -0.81 -4.01 -8.57
C LEU A 20 0.61 -3.45 -8.67
N GLU A 21 1.62 -4.32 -8.57
CA GLU A 21 3.05 -3.96 -8.65
C GLU A 21 3.42 -3.38 -10.03
N GLU A 22 2.75 -3.83 -11.09
CA GLU A 22 2.88 -3.28 -12.46
C GLU A 22 2.37 -1.83 -12.58
N TRP A 23 1.53 -1.38 -11.64
CA TRP A 23 0.94 -0.03 -11.66
C TRP A 23 1.67 0.97 -10.77
N SER A 24 2.78 0.58 -10.14
CA SER A 24 3.53 1.51 -9.30
C SER A 24 4.01 2.70 -10.14
N ASP A 25 3.89 3.91 -9.59
CA ASP A 25 4.35 5.13 -10.27
C ASP A 25 5.87 5.12 -10.55
N THR A 26 6.61 4.17 -9.94
CA THR A 26 8.04 3.93 -10.17
C THR A 26 8.37 3.06 -11.37
N GLN A 27 7.41 2.32 -11.95
CA GLN A 27 7.63 1.52 -13.16
C GLN A 27 7.31 2.33 -14.42
N LEU A 28 8.31 3.03 -14.95
CA LEU A 28 8.22 3.86 -16.17
C LEU A 28 7.90 3.07 -17.47
N LEU A 29 7.89 1.74 -17.44
CA LEU A 29 7.81 0.86 -18.63
C LEU A 29 6.85 -0.34 -18.49
N GLY A 30 6.05 -0.40 -17.42
CA GLY A 30 5.09 -1.50 -17.21
C GLY A 30 3.90 -1.46 -18.18
N LYS A 31 3.23 -2.61 -18.38
CA LYS A 31 1.94 -2.67 -19.07
C LYS A 31 0.87 -1.99 -18.21
N MET A 32 0.82 -0.66 -18.24
CA MET A 32 -0.20 0.09 -17.56
C MET A 32 -1.56 -0.25 -18.20
N HIS A 33 -2.47 -0.85 -17.42
CA HIS A 33 -3.85 -1.11 -17.82
C HIS A 33 -4.77 -0.06 -17.17
N PRO A 34 -4.95 1.13 -17.77
CA PRO A 34 -5.52 2.29 -17.08
C PRO A 34 -6.95 2.03 -16.63
N ALA A 35 -7.76 1.39 -17.47
CA ALA A 35 -9.16 1.08 -17.15
C ALA A 35 -9.32 0.18 -15.90
N ARG A 36 -8.44 -0.83 -15.74
CA ARG A 36 -8.47 -1.74 -14.59
C ARG A 36 -7.94 -1.06 -13.33
N ARG A 37 -6.82 -0.33 -13.45
CA ARG A 37 -6.27 0.49 -12.36
C ARG A 37 -7.30 1.48 -11.84
N ASP A 38 -7.89 2.25 -12.74
CA ASP A 38 -8.86 3.28 -12.37
C ASP A 38 -10.17 2.65 -11.87
N GLY A 39 -10.54 1.47 -12.37
CA GLY A 39 -11.65 0.67 -11.84
C GLY A 39 -11.44 0.29 -10.38
N LEU A 40 -10.26 -0.23 -10.02
CA LEU A 40 -9.89 -0.51 -8.62
C LEU A 40 -9.99 0.76 -7.77
N LEU A 41 -9.38 1.87 -8.24
CA LEU A 41 -9.34 3.12 -7.48
C LEU A 41 -10.75 3.74 -7.29
N ARG A 42 -11.65 3.62 -8.27
CA ARG A 42 -13.05 4.05 -8.15
C ARG A 42 -13.88 3.17 -7.23
N GLY A 43 -13.55 1.88 -7.11
CA GLY A 43 -14.23 0.94 -6.21
C GLY A 43 -13.93 1.17 -4.72
N LEU A 44 -12.93 1.99 -4.39
CA LEU A 44 -12.58 2.35 -3.02
C LEU A 44 -13.25 3.67 -2.63
N GLU A 45 -13.71 3.76 -1.37
CA GLU A 45 -14.23 5.01 -0.80
C GLU A 45 -13.26 6.18 -1.08
N PRO A 46 -13.73 7.37 -1.49
CA PRO A 46 -12.87 8.51 -1.81
C PRO A 46 -11.92 8.91 -0.67
N ALA A 47 -12.34 8.72 0.59
CA ALA A 47 -11.54 9.00 1.77
C ALA A 47 -10.46 7.95 2.08
N THR A 48 -10.46 6.79 1.40
CA THR A 48 -9.48 5.72 1.68
C THR A 48 -8.11 6.07 1.11
N ARG A 49 -7.16 6.35 2.00
CA ARG A 49 -5.78 6.72 1.64
C ARG A 49 -4.78 5.60 1.83
N VAL A 50 -5.13 4.58 2.60
CA VAL A 50 -4.29 3.41 2.84
C VAL A 50 -5.14 2.17 2.65
N VAL A 51 -4.66 1.23 1.83
CA VAL A 51 -5.26 -0.08 1.62
C VAL A 51 -4.30 -1.12 2.18
N VAL A 52 -4.68 -1.74 3.29
CA VAL A 52 -3.94 -2.85 3.89
C VAL A 52 -4.53 -4.17 3.38
N PHE A 53 -3.68 -5.03 2.82
CA PHE A 53 -4.05 -6.32 2.25
C PHE A 53 -3.00 -7.39 2.58
N GLY A 54 -3.28 -8.67 2.26
CA GLY A 54 -2.39 -9.77 2.60
C GLY A 54 -2.60 -11.01 1.75
N HIS A 55 -2.57 -12.17 2.41
CA HIS A 55 -2.72 -13.52 1.84
C HIS A 55 -1.49 -14.06 1.09
N SER A 56 -0.78 -13.24 0.30
CA SER A 56 0.42 -13.69 -0.43
C SER A 56 1.65 -13.92 0.46
N HIS A 57 1.67 -13.30 1.65
CA HIS A 57 2.85 -13.15 2.52
C HIS A 57 4.04 -12.42 1.87
N GLN A 58 3.91 -11.98 0.62
CA GLN A 58 4.93 -11.22 -0.11
C GLN A 58 4.80 -9.74 0.26
N PRO A 59 5.80 -9.12 0.90
CA PRO A 59 5.70 -7.73 1.32
C PRO A 59 5.52 -6.80 0.12
N CYS A 60 4.60 -5.84 0.25
CA CYS A 60 4.31 -4.85 -0.78
C CYS A 60 4.12 -3.50 -0.13
N LEU A 61 4.74 -2.48 -0.72
CA LEU A 61 4.57 -1.10 -0.34
C LEU A 61 4.74 -0.25 -1.59
N LEU A 62 3.64 0.28 -2.10
CA LEU A 62 3.64 1.11 -3.30
C LEU A 62 2.56 2.18 -3.23
N ALA A 63 2.80 3.29 -3.94
CA ALA A 63 1.82 4.35 -4.14
C ALA A 63 1.22 4.23 -5.54
N ILE A 64 -0.09 4.45 -5.63
CA ILE A 64 -0.82 4.63 -6.89
C ILE A 64 -1.71 5.86 -6.73
N GLY A 65 -1.37 6.93 -7.43
CA GLY A 65 -2.04 8.22 -7.25
C GLY A 65 -1.85 8.73 -5.81
N ASN A 66 -2.95 8.99 -5.09
CA ASN A 66 -2.92 9.51 -3.71
C ASN A 66 -3.22 8.45 -2.63
N ARG A 67 -3.08 7.16 -2.97
CA ARG A 67 -3.37 6.03 -2.09
C ARG A 67 -2.12 5.15 -1.91
N LEU A 68 -1.89 4.71 -0.68
CA LEU A 68 -0.84 3.77 -0.31
C LEU A 68 -1.42 2.35 -0.27
N PHE A 69 -0.80 1.42 -0.98
CA PHE A 69 -1.10 0.00 -0.92
C PHE A 69 -0.03 -0.71 -0.11
N PHE A 70 -0.46 -1.51 0.86
CA PHE A 70 0.42 -2.09 1.87
C PHE A 70 0.08 -3.54 2.19
N ASN A 71 1.01 -4.44 1.88
CA ASN A 71 1.03 -5.80 2.39
C ASN A 71 2.17 -5.94 3.41
N PRO A 72 1.88 -6.20 4.69
CA PRO A 72 2.88 -6.21 5.75
C PRO A 72 3.84 -7.41 5.69
N GLY A 73 3.64 -8.35 4.76
CA GLY A 73 4.42 -9.58 4.68
C GLY A 73 4.07 -10.55 5.81
N SER A 74 5.02 -11.39 6.22
CA SER A 74 4.83 -12.39 7.27
C SER A 74 5.94 -12.35 8.32
N ALA A 75 5.54 -12.23 9.58
CA ALA A 75 6.43 -12.37 10.74
C ALA A 75 6.58 -13.83 11.22
N GLY A 76 5.72 -14.73 10.74
CA GLY A 76 5.64 -16.12 11.16
C GLY A 76 6.81 -16.98 10.67
N HIS A 77 6.71 -18.30 10.92
CA HIS A 77 7.69 -19.27 10.45
C HIS A 77 7.87 -19.20 8.93
N LYS A 78 9.09 -19.41 8.42
CA LYS A 78 9.39 -19.36 6.99
C LYS A 78 8.66 -20.51 6.29
N ARG A 79 7.54 -20.23 5.61
CA ARG A 79 6.77 -21.25 4.88
C ARG A 79 7.11 -21.29 3.39
N PHE A 80 7.95 -20.37 2.90
CA PHE A 80 8.31 -20.19 1.49
C PHE A 80 9.71 -19.55 1.35
N SER A 81 10.20 -19.33 0.12
CA SER A 81 11.39 -18.51 -0.17
C SER A 81 11.19 -17.00 0.06
N LEU A 82 10.03 -16.61 0.60
CA LEU A 82 9.67 -15.22 0.86
C LEU A 82 10.36 -14.66 2.10
N PRO A 83 10.60 -13.34 2.12
CA PRO A 83 11.28 -12.69 3.22
C PRO A 83 10.45 -12.68 4.50
N ARG A 84 11.08 -12.95 5.65
CA ARG A 84 10.43 -12.76 6.96
C ARG A 84 10.57 -11.31 7.37
N CYS A 85 9.44 -10.63 7.45
CA CYS A 85 9.42 -9.21 7.74
C CYS A 85 8.14 -8.81 8.47
N CYS A 86 8.18 -7.63 9.07
CA CYS A 86 7.02 -6.94 9.59
C CYS A 86 6.91 -5.59 8.90
N GLY A 87 5.81 -5.35 8.22
CA GLY A 87 5.51 -4.02 7.73
C GLY A 87 5.06 -3.10 8.86
N MET A 88 5.51 -1.85 8.83
CA MET A 88 5.13 -0.79 9.75
C MET A 88 4.46 0.36 8.99
N LEU A 89 3.35 0.85 9.53
CA LEU A 89 2.68 2.07 9.09
C LEU A 89 2.64 3.07 10.24
N GLU A 90 3.11 4.28 9.99
CA GLU A 90 2.97 5.41 10.89
C GLU A 90 2.03 6.43 10.26
N VAL A 91 0.97 6.78 11.00
CA VAL A 91 -0.06 7.71 10.54
C VAL A 91 0.13 9.04 11.25
N PHE A 92 0.32 10.09 10.46
CA PHE A 92 0.44 11.46 10.92
C PHE A 92 -0.84 12.24 10.55
N PRO A 93 -1.05 13.46 11.09
CA PRO A 93 -2.23 14.26 10.74
C PRO A 93 -2.43 14.45 9.23
N ARG A 94 -1.33 14.66 8.48
CA ARG A 94 -1.33 15.01 7.05
C ARG A 94 -0.45 14.10 6.18
N SER A 95 -0.01 12.96 6.69
CA SER A 95 0.82 12.02 5.94
C SER A 95 0.75 10.62 6.51
N VAL A 96 1.21 9.66 5.73
CA VAL A 96 1.47 8.29 6.17
C VAL A 96 2.88 7.89 5.76
N ARG A 97 3.58 7.19 6.65
CA ARG A 97 4.88 6.57 6.37
C ARG A 97 4.74 5.06 6.43
N GLY A 98 5.11 4.39 5.35
CA GLY A 98 5.22 2.92 5.31
C GLY A 98 6.67 2.48 5.19
N PHE A 99 7.04 1.39 5.86
CA PHE A 99 8.34 0.75 5.71
C PHE A 99 8.30 -0.71 6.19
N MET A 100 9.32 -1.47 5.84
CA MET A 100 9.45 -2.87 6.24
C MET A 100 10.59 -3.02 7.24
N ILE A 101 10.40 -3.88 8.22
CA ILE A 101 11.41 -4.31 9.19
C ILE A 101 11.76 -5.76 8.86
N SER A 102 13.02 -6.01 8.49
CA SER A 102 13.52 -7.38 8.31
C SER A 102 13.57 -8.10 9.65
N LEU A 103 13.14 -9.36 9.66
CA LEU A 103 13.29 -10.26 10.80
C LEU A 103 14.35 -11.33 10.55
N GLU A 104 15.06 -11.23 9.42
CA GLU A 104 16.13 -12.14 9.02
C GLU A 104 17.50 -11.55 9.34
N ARG A 105 18.50 -12.43 9.51
CA ARG A 105 19.89 -12.05 9.80
C ARG A 105 20.61 -11.40 8.61
N HIS A 106 20.13 -11.67 7.40
CA HIS A 106 20.70 -11.21 6.14
C HIS A 106 19.77 -10.20 5.44
N ASN A 107 20.38 -9.36 4.61
CA ASN A 107 19.69 -8.26 3.94
C ASN A 107 18.83 -8.78 2.78
N GLU A 108 17.62 -9.22 3.08
CA GLU A 108 16.62 -9.55 2.05
C GLU A 108 16.13 -8.27 1.36
N ARG A 109 15.78 -8.39 0.06
CA ARG A 109 15.27 -7.26 -0.71
C ARG A 109 13.84 -6.96 -0.29
N LEU A 110 13.66 -5.95 0.55
CA LEU A 110 12.36 -5.44 0.98
C LEU A 110 11.95 -4.21 0.15
N PRO A 111 10.64 -3.95 0.01
CA PRO A 111 10.15 -2.70 -0.54
C PRO A 111 10.78 -1.46 0.12
N ALA A 112 11.07 -0.45 -0.69
CA ALA A 112 11.59 0.82 -0.21
C ALA A 112 10.56 1.54 0.67
N LYS A 113 11.05 2.30 1.66
CA LYS A 113 10.23 3.17 2.50
C LYS A 113 9.48 4.19 1.65
N ILE A 114 8.21 4.41 1.95
CA ILE A 114 7.37 5.42 1.28
C ILE A 114 6.87 6.42 2.32
N TRP A 115 6.97 7.70 1.98
CA TRP A 115 6.29 8.80 2.65
C TRP A 115 5.25 9.38 1.71
N LEU A 116 3.97 9.26 2.08
CA LEU A 116 2.86 9.74 1.25
C LEU A 116 2.11 10.87 1.98
N PRO A 117 2.15 12.10 1.46
CA PRO A 117 1.30 13.17 1.95
C PRO A 117 -0.18 12.84 1.73
N VAL A 118 -1.00 13.04 2.75
CA VAL A 118 -2.47 12.98 2.66
C VAL A 118 -2.95 14.42 2.58
N ALA A 119 -3.03 14.96 1.37
CA ALA A 119 -3.65 16.26 1.15
C ALA A 119 -5.15 16.15 1.46
N GLU A 120 -5.64 17.03 2.34
CA GLU A 120 -7.04 17.43 2.33
C GLU A 120 -7.29 18.10 0.99
N SER A 121 -8.35 17.71 0.30
CA SER A 121 -8.86 18.48 -0.83
C SER A 121 -8.97 19.91 -0.32
N ALA A 122 -8.23 20.85 -0.92
CA ALA A 122 -8.42 22.24 -0.62
C ALA A 122 -9.89 22.57 -0.92
N GLU A 123 -10.69 22.80 0.12
CA GLU A 123 -11.81 23.70 -0.05
C GLU A 123 -11.17 25.05 -0.35
N GLU A 124 -11.19 25.43 -1.64
CA GLU A 124 -10.99 26.82 -2.05
C GLU A 124 -12.02 27.66 -1.27
N PRO A 125 -11.60 28.57 -0.38
CA PRO A 125 -12.52 29.55 0.15
C PRO A 125 -12.91 30.46 -1.02
N GLY A 126 -14.19 30.41 -1.38
CA GLY A 126 -14.79 31.29 -2.40
C GLY A 126 -14.74 32.76 -2.02
#